data_AF-A0A5C5Z1K1-F1
#
_entry.id   AF-A0A5C5Z1K1-F1
#
_cell.length_a   1.000
_cell.length_b   1.000
_cell.length_c   1.000
_cell.angle_alpha   90.00
_cell.angle_beta   90.00
_cell.angle_gamma   90.00
#
_symmetry.space_group_name_H-M   'P 1'
#
loop_
_entity.id
_entity.type
_entity.pdbx_description
1 polymer ?
#
loop_
_entity_poly.entity_id
_entity_poly.type
_entity_poly.pdbx_seq_one_letter_code
_entity_poly.pdbx_strand_id
1 'polypeptide(L)'
;MKKQRIVPDCLSGHLLIRETDRDELVADVAAAVVIQIRSLLRERSEPVEEKIKNRPGMAKYLGWSISKLDDRTASGLIPSILDGGRRIYVVADVLEALRERTPEAEAKAKKRQAAKTAARRKMEDIK
;
A
#
# COMPACT_ATOMS: atom_id res chain seq x y z
N MET A 1 -0.20 -55.43 -57.84
CA MET A 1 -0.43 -54.99 -56.45
C MET A 1 0.87 -54.48 -55.83
N LYS A 2 0.85 -53.24 -55.28
CA LYS A 2 1.79 -52.65 -54.29
C LYS A 2 3.23 -52.41 -54.77
N LYS A 3 3.89 -51.27 -54.56
CA LYS A 3 3.58 -49.97 -53.92
C LYS A 3 4.64 -48.99 -54.46
N GLN A 4 4.21 -47.88 -55.08
CA GLN A 4 5.09 -46.72 -55.28
C GLN A 4 5.45 -46.17 -53.89
N ARG A 5 6.74 -46.06 -53.57
CA ARG A 5 7.21 -45.19 -52.50
C ARG A 5 7.56 -43.87 -53.13
N ILE A 6 6.57 -43.00 -53.20
CA ILE A 6 6.78 -41.56 -53.35
C ILE A 6 7.35 -41.15 -51.99
N VAL A 7 8.64 -40.83 -51.96
CA VAL A 7 9.26 -40.17 -50.81
C VAL A 7 8.77 -38.72 -50.90
N PRO A 8 7.97 -38.22 -49.95
CA PRO A 8 7.55 -36.83 -50.00
C PRO A 8 8.73 -35.94 -49.71
N ASP A 9 8.79 -34.88 -50.50
CA ASP A 9 9.78 -33.84 -50.54
C ASP A 9 10.27 -33.44 -49.15
N CYS A 10 11.58 -33.21 -49.09
CA CYS A 10 12.20 -32.36 -48.11
C CYS A 10 11.54 -30.97 -48.21
N LEU A 11 10.42 -30.79 -47.52
CA LEU A 11 9.84 -29.49 -47.22
C LEU A 11 10.81 -28.78 -46.29
N SER A 12 11.85 -28.21 -46.92
CA SER A 12 12.19 -26.81 -46.80
C SER A 12 11.53 -26.19 -45.59
N GLY A 13 12.29 -26.08 -44.51
CA GLY A 13 12.00 -25.23 -43.36
C GLY A 13 11.96 -23.77 -43.79
N HIS A 14 11.02 -23.43 -44.68
CA HIS A 14 10.58 -22.09 -44.93
C HIS A 14 9.83 -21.67 -43.66
N LEU A 15 10.58 -21.11 -42.73
CA LEU A 15 10.06 -20.14 -41.77
C LEU A 15 9.18 -19.16 -42.56
N LEU A 16 7.87 -19.37 -42.52
CA LEU A 16 6.83 -18.43 -42.92
C LEU A 16 6.85 -17.27 -41.90
N ILE A 17 7.94 -16.50 -41.92
CA ILE A 17 8.00 -15.16 -41.35
C ILE A 17 8.12 -14.22 -42.55
N ARG A 18 7.09 -14.22 -43.38
CA ARG A 18 6.92 -13.21 -44.43
C ARG A 18 5.49 -12.73 -44.33
N GLU A 19 5.35 -11.42 -44.13
CA GLU A 19 4.10 -10.66 -44.10
C GLU A 19 3.31 -10.66 -42.78
N THR A 20 3.99 -10.68 -41.62
CA THR A 20 3.33 -10.17 -40.40
C THR A 20 3.68 -8.70 -40.26
N ASP A 21 2.66 -7.83 -40.34
CA ASP A 21 2.81 -6.43 -39.97
C ASP A 21 3.33 -6.38 -38.53
N ARG A 22 4.50 -5.75 -38.36
CA ARG A 22 5.17 -5.68 -37.07
C ARG A 22 4.26 -5.01 -36.03
N ASP A 23 3.47 -4.03 -36.46
CA ASP A 23 2.62 -3.27 -35.56
C ASP A 23 1.41 -4.12 -35.11
N GLU A 24 0.86 -4.94 -36.00
CA GLU A 24 -0.18 -5.92 -35.65
C GLU A 24 0.35 -6.97 -34.67
N LEU A 25 1.56 -7.50 -34.91
CA LEU A 25 2.18 -8.47 -34.00
C LEU A 25 2.42 -7.86 -32.61
N VAL A 26 2.88 -6.61 -32.56
CA VAL A 26 3.09 -5.89 -31.30
C VAL A 26 1.75 -5.65 -30.59
N ALA A 27 0.70 -5.29 -31.33
CA ALA A 27 -0.63 -5.09 -30.76
C ALA A 27 -1.21 -6.39 -30.17
N ASP A 28 -1.06 -7.51 -30.87
CA ASP A 28 -1.53 -8.82 -30.42
C ASP A 28 -0.78 -9.30 -29.18
N VAL A 29 0.55 -9.14 -29.17
CA VAL A 29 1.37 -9.48 -28.00
C VAL A 29 1.02 -8.58 -26.82
N ALA A 30 0.86 -7.27 -27.02
CA ALA A 30 0.47 -6.34 -25.97
C ALA A 30 -0.92 -6.69 -25.42
N ALA A 31 -1.89 -7.02 -26.27
CA ALA A 31 -3.22 -7.45 -25.86
C ALA A 31 -3.17 -8.75 -25.05
N ALA A 32 -2.39 -9.74 -25.50
CA ALA A 32 -2.21 -11.01 -24.80
C ALA A 32 -1.57 -10.82 -23.41
N VAL A 33 -0.53 -9.99 -23.33
CA VAL A 33 0.12 -9.63 -22.05
C VAL A 33 -0.86 -8.92 -21.13
N VAL A 34 -1.62 -7.93 -21.62
CA VAL A 34 -2.64 -7.21 -20.85
C VAL A 34 -3.69 -8.16 -20.31
N ILE A 35 -4.17 -9.13 -21.10
CA ILE A 35 -5.14 -10.14 -20.66
C ILE A 35 -4.56 -10.98 -19.52
N GLN A 36 -3.31 -11.42 -19.63
CA GLN A 36 -2.64 -12.24 -18.63
C GLN A 36 -2.40 -11.49 -17.31
N ILE A 37 -2.00 -10.23 -17.38
CA ILE A 37 -1.80 -9.42 -16.16
C ILE A 37 -3.11 -8.88 -15.59
N ARG A 38 -4.23 -8.95 -16.34
CA ARG A 38 -5.52 -8.40 -15.90
C ARG A 38 -6.06 -9.06 -14.63
N SER A 39 -5.87 -10.37 -14.48
CA SER A 39 -6.24 -11.10 -13.26
C SER A 39 -5.38 -10.68 -12.07
N LEU A 40 -4.07 -10.52 -12.28
CA LEU A 40 -3.12 -10.04 -11.28
C LEU A 40 -3.38 -8.58 -10.86
N LEU A 41 -3.84 -7.75 -11.80
CA LEU A 41 -4.27 -6.37 -11.52
C LEU A 41 -5.60 -6.34 -10.75
N ARG A 42 -6.53 -7.26 -11.03
CA ARG A 42 -7.82 -7.37 -10.31
C ARG A 42 -7.67 -7.88 -8.88
N GLU A 43 -6.74 -8.79 -8.62
CA GLU A 43 -6.53 -9.35 -7.28
C GLU A 43 -5.78 -8.40 -6.32
N ARG A 44 -5.08 -7.37 -6.83
CA ARG A 44 -4.27 -6.46 -6.01
C ARG A 44 -4.90 -5.13 -5.64
N SER A 45 -6.08 -4.82 -6.15
CA SER A 45 -6.73 -3.55 -5.86
C SER A 45 -7.70 -3.66 -4.69
N GLU A 46 -7.19 -3.86 -3.48
CA GLU A 46 -7.78 -3.09 -2.37
C GLU A 46 -7.65 -1.62 -2.81
N PRO A 47 -8.73 -0.83 -2.79
CA PRO A 47 -8.69 0.53 -3.32
C PRO A 47 -7.53 1.29 -2.66
N VAL A 48 -6.64 1.86 -3.46
CA VAL A 48 -5.44 2.60 -2.98
C VAL A 48 -5.84 3.70 -1.98
N GLU A 49 -7.08 4.21 -2.09
CA GLU A 49 -7.72 5.17 -1.17
C GLU A 49 -7.92 4.64 0.27
N GLU A 50 -8.02 3.32 0.46
CA GLU A 50 -8.06 2.72 1.79
C GLU A 50 -6.67 2.70 2.44
N LYS A 51 -5.62 2.58 1.63
CA LYS A 51 -4.23 2.49 2.10
C LYS A 51 -3.57 3.84 2.33
N ILE A 52 -3.90 4.85 1.52
CA ILE A 52 -3.31 6.18 1.60
C ILE A 52 -4.39 7.21 1.94
N LYS A 53 -4.24 7.89 3.07
CA LYS A 53 -5.18 8.92 3.53
C LYS A 53 -4.50 10.28 3.61
N ASN A 54 -5.24 11.32 3.22
CA ASN A 54 -4.86 12.70 3.48
C ASN A 54 -5.10 13.07 4.96
N ARG A 55 -4.61 14.24 5.39
CA ARG A 55 -4.74 14.71 6.79
C ARG A 55 -6.18 14.63 7.35
N PRO A 56 -7.22 15.16 6.68
CA PRO A 56 -8.60 15.02 7.17
C PRO A 56 -9.09 13.56 7.21
N GLY A 57 -8.78 12.78 6.17
CA GLY A 57 -9.19 11.38 6.07
C GLY A 57 -8.57 10.51 7.16
N MET A 58 -7.30 10.75 7.49
CA MET A 58 -6.61 10.03 8.54
C MET A 58 -7.11 10.39 9.94
N ALA A 59 -7.40 11.66 10.20
CA ALA A 59 -8.01 12.10 11.45
C ALA A 59 -9.37 11.45 11.67
N LYS A 60 -10.21 11.39 10.62
CA LYS A 60 -11.50 10.70 10.64
C LYS A 60 -11.33 9.20 10.87
N TYR A 61 -10.38 8.56 10.20
CA TYR A 61 -10.11 7.12 10.32
C TYR A 61 -9.72 6.71 11.75
N LEU A 62 -8.88 7.51 12.42
CA LEU A 62 -8.45 7.27 13.80
C LEU A 62 -9.45 7.76 14.86
N GLY A 63 -10.53 8.45 14.45
CA GLY A 63 -11.47 9.10 15.37
C GLY A 63 -10.84 10.21 16.21
N TRP A 64 -9.83 10.91 15.67
CA TRP A 64 -9.08 11.95 16.37
C TRP A 64 -9.39 13.35 15.83
N SER A 65 -9.14 14.37 16.66
CA SER A 65 -9.08 15.73 16.16
C SER A 65 -7.84 15.91 15.27
N ILE A 66 -7.94 16.81 14.29
CA ILE A 66 -6.83 17.13 13.39
C ILE A 66 -5.62 17.63 14.17
N SER A 67 -5.82 18.48 15.18
CA SER A 67 -4.73 18.97 16.05
C SER A 67 -4.00 17.83 16.75
N LYS A 68 -4.74 16.82 17.25
CA LYS A 68 -4.13 15.65 17.88
C LYS A 68 -3.31 14.83 16.88
N LEU A 69 -3.78 14.69 15.64
CA LEU A 69 -3.01 14.03 14.58
C LEU A 69 -1.72 14.80 14.28
N ASP A 70 -1.78 16.12 14.18
CA ASP A 70 -0.61 16.95 13.90
C ASP A 70 0.40 16.93 15.04
N ASP A 71 -0.05 17.01 16.30
CA ASP A 71 0.83 16.90 17.48
C ASP A 71 1.57 15.56 17.50
N ARG A 72 0.87 14.48 17.13
CA ARG A 72 1.43 13.13 17.07
C ARG A 72 2.37 12.94 15.88
N THR A 73 2.10 13.63 14.78
CA THR A 73 3.01 13.65 13.64
C THR A 73 4.27 14.46 13.96
N ALA A 74 4.12 15.64 14.58
CA ALA A 74 5.23 16.52 14.97
C ALA A 74 6.14 15.91 16.04
N SER A 75 5.57 15.13 16.95
CA SER A 75 6.33 14.35 17.94
C SER A 75 6.97 13.08 17.37
N GLY A 76 6.84 12.83 16.06
CA GLY A 76 7.40 11.66 15.38
C GLY A 76 6.75 10.34 15.79
N LEU A 77 5.57 10.38 16.42
CA LEU A 77 4.79 9.22 16.83
C LEU A 77 3.99 8.62 15.67
N ILE A 78 3.65 9.44 14.67
CA ILE A 78 2.95 9.01 13.46
C ILE A 78 3.84 9.31 12.25
N PRO A 79 4.19 8.30 11.44
CA PRO A 79 4.90 8.53 10.19
C PRO A 79 4.00 9.23 9.18
N SER A 80 4.57 10.17 8.44
CA SER A 80 3.86 10.90 7.39
C SER A 80 4.82 11.19 6.24
N ILE A 81 4.30 11.19 5.02
CA ILE A 81 5.05 11.54 3.81
C ILE A 81 4.57 12.91 3.32
N LEU A 82 5.52 13.75 2.89
CA LEU A 82 5.22 15.02 2.23
C LEU A 82 5.24 14.80 0.72
N ASP A 83 4.10 14.95 0.07
CA ASP A 83 3.95 14.86 -1.38
C ASP A 83 3.40 16.19 -1.91
N GLY A 84 4.21 16.92 -2.69
CA GLY A 84 3.81 18.21 -3.27
C GLY A 84 3.33 19.26 -2.25
N GLY A 85 3.88 19.26 -1.03
CA GLY A 85 3.46 20.14 0.07
C GLY A 85 2.19 19.69 0.81
N ARG A 86 1.61 18.55 0.42
CA ARG A 86 0.49 17.91 1.12
C ARG A 86 0.99 16.74 1.93
N ARG A 87 0.49 16.62 3.16
CA ARG A 87 0.83 15.50 4.03
C ARG A 87 -0.11 14.33 3.77
N ILE A 88 0.48 13.19 3.42
CA ILE A 88 -0.20 11.91 3.20
C ILE A 88 0.27 10.89 4.23
N TYR A 89 -0.60 9.94 4.54
CA TYR A 89 -0.39 8.90 5.54
C TYR A 89 -0.69 7.55 4.93
N VAL A 90 0.22 6.60 5.12
CA VAL A 90 -0.01 5.18 4.81
C VAL A 90 -0.63 4.54 6.05
N VAL A 91 -1.84 4.01 5.92
CA VAL A 91 -2.63 3.52 7.06
C VAL A 91 -1.91 2.38 7.79
N ALA A 92 -1.30 1.46 7.05
CA ALA A 92 -0.55 0.33 7.63
C ALA A 92 0.60 0.81 8.53
N ASP A 93 1.47 1.66 8.00
CA ASP A 93 2.63 2.22 8.72
C ASP A 93 2.22 2.99 9.97
N VAL A 94 1.11 3.72 9.91
CA VAL A 94 0.61 4.44 11.10
C VAL A 94 0.06 3.47 12.14
N LEU A 95 -0.68 2.43 11.74
CA LEU A 95 -1.16 1.43 12.69
C LEU A 95 -0.01 0.64 13.32
N GLU A 96 1.02 0.32 12.55
CA GLU A 96 2.24 -0.31 13.03
C GLU A 96 2.99 0.57 14.03
N ALA A 97 3.26 1.84 13.67
CA ALA A 97 3.90 2.79 14.56
C ALA A 97 3.12 3.01 15.87
N LEU A 98 1.79 2.98 15.81
CA LEU A 98 0.95 3.06 17.01
C LEU A 98 1.05 1.80 17.87
N ARG A 99 1.14 0.61 17.28
CA ARG A 99 1.31 -0.68 18.00
C ARG A 99 2.69 -0.82 18.64
N GLU A 100 3.73 -0.32 17.99
CA GLU A 100 5.10 -0.41 18.53
C GLU A 100 5.33 0.58 19.68
N ARG A 101 4.66 1.74 19.64
CA ARG A 101 4.88 2.82 20.62
C ARG A 101 3.88 2.87 21.77
N THR A 102 2.86 2.00 21.78
CA THR A 102 1.92 1.86 22.90
C THR A 102 2.58 1.53 24.25
N PRO A 103 3.61 0.67 24.37
CA PRO A 103 4.16 0.30 25.68
C PRO A 103 4.79 1.49 26.42
N GLU A 104 5.58 2.30 25.71
CA GLU A 104 6.26 3.46 26.30
C GLU A 104 5.30 4.63 26.54
N ALA A 105 4.32 4.81 25.65
CA ALA A 105 3.31 5.85 25.78
C ALA A 105 2.34 5.59 26.95
N GLU A 106 1.95 4.34 27.19
CA GLU A 106 1.12 3.94 28.33
C GLU A 106 1.88 4.11 29.65
N ALA A 107 3.16 3.74 29.71
CA ALA A 107 3.99 3.96 30.89
C ALA A 107 4.11 5.45 31.24
N LYS A 108 4.29 6.31 30.23
CA LYS A 108 4.37 7.78 30.42
C LYS A 108 3.03 8.39 30.81
N ALA A 109 1.92 7.89 30.24
CA ALA A 109 0.57 8.30 30.63
C ALA A 109 0.24 7.90 32.08
N LYS A 110 0.57 6.66 32.48
CA LYS A 110 0.40 6.17 33.85
C LYS A 110 1.20 6.99 34.86
N LYS A 111 2.46 7.34 34.54
CA LYS A 111 3.29 8.25 35.36
C LYS A 111 2.67 9.64 35.50
N ARG A 112 2.12 10.20 34.42
CA ARG A 112 1.43 11.51 34.46
C ARG A 112 0.13 11.46 35.27
N GLN A 113 -0.65 10.39 35.13
CA GLN A 113 -1.88 10.19 35.91
C GLN A 113 -1.54 10.07 37.41
N ALA A 114 -0.52 9.28 37.75
CA ALA A 114 -0.04 9.10 39.12
C ALA A 114 0.50 10.41 39.73
N ALA A 115 1.22 11.22 38.94
CA ALA A 115 1.68 12.52 39.39
C ALA A 115 0.52 13.50 39.66
N LYS A 116 -0.52 13.49 38.82
CA LYS A 116 -1.72 14.31 39.01
C LYS A 116 -2.52 13.88 40.23
N THR A 117 -2.71 12.58 40.46
CA THR A 117 -3.43 12.09 41.64
C THR A 117 -2.66 12.35 42.94
N ALA A 118 -1.33 12.20 42.91
CA ALA A 118 -0.47 12.52 44.06
C ALA A 118 -0.49 14.02 44.40
N ALA A 119 -0.45 14.90 43.39
CA ALA A 119 -0.56 16.35 43.59
C ALA A 119 -1.92 16.73 44.19
N ARG A 120 -3.00 16.09 43.75
CA ARG A 120 -4.35 16.33 44.27
C ARG A 120 -4.50 15.88 45.73
N ARG A 121 -3.98 14.70 46.09
CA ARG A 121 -3.97 14.23 47.49
C ARG A 121 -3.19 15.18 48.42
N LYS A 122 -2.00 15.62 47.99
CA LYS A 122 -1.21 16.59 48.76
C LYS A 122 -1.93 17.92 48.99
N MET A 123 -2.74 18.38 48.03
CA MET A 123 -3.56 19.58 48.20
C MET A 123 -4.74 19.37 49.14
N GLU A 124 -5.30 18.15 49.21
CA GLU A 124 -6.37 17.79 50.14
C GLU A 124 -5.86 17.65 51.58
N ASP A 125 -4.64 17.14 51.79
CA ASP A 125 -4.02 16.97 53.12
C ASP A 125 -3.55 18.29 53.79
N ILE A 126 -3.48 19.40 53.03
CA ILE A 126 -3.04 20.71 53.52
C ILE A 126 -4.22 21.56 54.04
N LYS A 127 -5.46 21.07 53.91
CA LYS A 127 -6.69 21.81 54.22
C LYS A 127 -7.35 21.30 55.49
#